data_AF-A0A0C9RFX2-F1
#
_entry.id   AF-A0A0C9RFX2-F1
#
_cell.length_a   1.000
_cell.length_b   1.000
_cell.length_c   1.000
_cell.angle_alpha   90.00
_cell.angle_beta   90.00
_cell.angle_gamma   90.00
#
_symmetry.space_group_name_H-M   'P 1'
#
loop_
_entity.id
_entity.type
_entity.pdbx_description
1 polymer ?
#
loop_
_entity_poly.entity_id
_entity_poly.type
_entity_poly.pdbx_seq_one_letter_code
_entity_poly.pdbx_strand_id
1 'polypeptide(L)'
;AIAKFVHERTDVQIRIFRPPNYSGTVAMITLVALVGGFLYIRRNNLEFLYNKQIWGAVALFFCFAMISGQMWNHIRGPPLVHKSKNGGVAYIHGSSQGQLVVETYIIMFLNAMIVLGMVLLTESGTQSDQKRGRIMAIAGLLLVVVFFSFLLSVFRSKAQGYPYSFLFK
;
A
#
# COMPACT_ATOMS: atom_id res chain seq x y z
N ALA A 1 22.20 -15.01 -21.87
CA ALA A 1 21.69 -15.57 -23.14
C ALA A 1 22.83 -16.18 -23.96
N ILE A 2 23.84 -15.40 -24.37
CA ILE A 2 24.96 -15.86 -25.22
C ILE A 2 25.76 -17.02 -24.61
N ALA A 3 26.11 -16.95 -23.32
CA ALA A 3 26.85 -18.03 -22.65
C ALA A 3 26.08 -19.36 -22.60
N LYS A 4 24.74 -19.31 -22.56
CA LYS A 4 23.88 -20.51 -22.63
C LYS A 4 23.89 -21.10 -24.04
N PHE A 5 23.82 -20.25 -25.06
CA PHE A 5 23.90 -20.64 -26.47
C PHE A 5 25.25 -21.30 -26.83
N VAL A 6 26.36 -20.77 -26.32
CA VAL A 6 27.70 -21.38 -26.55
C VAL A 6 27.81 -22.74 -25.86
N HIS A 7 27.31 -22.86 -24.63
CA HIS A 7 27.30 -24.13 -23.90
C HIS A 7 26.51 -25.22 -24.63
N GLU A 8 25.31 -24.90 -25.14
CA GLU A 8 24.47 -25.85 -25.90
C GLU A 8 25.08 -26.31 -27.23
N ARG A 9 26.05 -25.57 -27.78
CA ARG A 9 26.63 -25.84 -29.12
C ARG A 9 28.04 -26.40 -29.10
N THR A 10 28.76 -26.23 -27.99
CA THR A 10 30.19 -26.58 -27.91
C THR A 10 30.54 -27.38 -26.66
N ASP A 11 29.56 -27.68 -25.78
CA ASP A 11 29.73 -28.28 -24.45
C ASP A 11 30.72 -27.53 -23.52
N VAL A 12 31.27 -26.39 -23.95
CA VAL A 12 32.15 -25.56 -23.15
C VAL A 12 31.33 -24.79 -22.11
N GLN A 13 31.59 -25.05 -20.83
CA GLN A 13 30.97 -24.30 -19.72
C GLN A 13 31.72 -23.00 -19.44
N ILE A 14 31.13 -21.88 -19.83
CA ILE A 14 31.64 -20.54 -19.49
C ILE A 14 31.08 -20.13 -18.11
N ARG A 15 31.97 -19.95 -17.13
CA ARG A 15 31.59 -19.43 -15.80
C ARG A 15 31.35 -17.92 -15.88
N ILE A 16 30.10 -17.50 -15.77
CA ILE A 16 29.71 -16.09 -15.76
C ILE A 16 29.80 -15.57 -14.31
N PHE A 17 30.77 -14.70 -14.04
CA PHE A 17 30.82 -13.94 -12.80
C PHE A 17 30.01 -12.66 -12.96
N ARG A 18 28.95 -12.51 -12.15
CA ARG A 18 28.24 -11.22 -12.07
C ARG A 18 29.09 -10.29 -11.20
N PRO A 19 29.47 -9.09 -11.67
CA PRO A 19 30.19 -8.15 -10.83
C PRO A 19 29.33 -7.82 -9.60
N PRO A 20 29.90 -7.81 -8.38
CA PRO A 20 29.15 -7.45 -7.18
C PRO A 20 28.48 -6.09 -7.36
N ASN A 21 27.19 -6.01 -7.02
CA ASN A 21 26.42 -4.78 -7.13
C ASN A 21 26.74 -3.85 -5.95
N TYR A 22 27.77 -3.02 -6.11
CA TYR A 22 28.17 -2.03 -5.10
C TYR A 22 27.18 -0.85 -4.96
N SER A 23 26.33 -0.61 -5.96
CA SER A 23 25.36 0.50 -5.93
C SER A 23 24.38 0.36 -4.77
N GLY A 24 23.87 -0.84 -4.51
CA GLY A 24 22.97 -1.10 -3.38
C GLY A 24 23.64 -0.88 -2.02
N THR A 25 24.89 -1.34 -1.88
CA THR A 25 25.66 -1.16 -0.64
C THR A 25 26.00 0.31 -0.39
N VAL A 26 26.44 1.03 -1.44
CA VAL A 26 26.74 2.47 -1.34
C VAL A 26 25.48 3.24 -0.98
N ALA A 27 24.34 2.96 -1.64
CA ALA A 27 23.07 3.60 -1.31
C ALA A 27 22.65 3.37 0.16
N MET A 28 22.84 2.15 0.68
CA MET A 28 22.55 1.84 2.08
C MET A 28 23.45 2.62 3.04
N ILE A 29 24.77 2.69 2.77
CA ILE A 29 25.72 3.46 3.59
C ILE A 29 25.35 4.94 3.57
N THR A 30 25.06 5.50 2.39
CA THR A 30 24.66 6.91 2.26
C THR A 30 23.36 7.18 3.01
N LEU A 31 22.37 6.29 2.95
CA LEU A 31 21.12 6.45 3.68
C LEU A 31 21.35 6.44 5.20
N VAL A 32 22.18 5.52 5.71
CA VAL A 32 22.53 5.48 7.14
C VAL A 32 23.25 6.76 7.56
N ALA A 33 24.20 7.25 6.75
CA ALA A 33 24.91 8.50 7.02
C ALA A 33 23.97 9.72 7.04
N LEU A 34 23.00 9.80 6.11
CA LEU A 34 22.00 10.87 6.07
C LEU A 34 21.07 10.84 7.28
N VAL A 35 20.55 9.66 7.64
CA VAL A 35 19.68 9.49 8.81
C VAL A 35 20.44 9.82 10.09
N GLY A 36 21.67 9.30 10.25
CA GLY A 36 22.53 9.60 11.39
C GLY A 36 22.89 11.08 11.49
N GLY A 37 23.24 11.72 10.37
CA GLY A 37 23.53 13.15 10.29
C GLY A 37 22.32 14.03 10.64
N PHE A 38 21.14 13.67 10.12
CA PHE A 38 19.89 14.36 10.44
C PHE A 38 19.58 14.28 11.94
N LEU A 39 19.69 13.09 12.54
CA LEU A 39 19.49 12.88 13.98
C LEU A 39 20.51 13.65 14.82
N TYR A 40 21.77 13.73 14.37
CA TYR A 40 22.81 14.50 15.06
C TYR A 40 22.52 16.01 15.05
N ILE A 41 22.14 16.58 13.90
CA ILE A 41 21.80 18.01 13.78
C ILE A 41 20.55 18.34 14.61
N ARG A 42 19.56 17.44 14.61
CA ARG A 42 18.30 17.60 15.36
C ARG A 42 18.35 17.02 16.79
N ARG A 43 19.53 16.73 17.38
CA ARG A 43 19.61 16.04 18.69
C ARG A 43 18.79 16.69 19.80
N ASN A 44 18.64 18.02 19.75
CA ASN A 44 17.93 18.79 20.77
C ASN A 44 16.41 18.85 20.56
N ASN A 45 15.90 18.38 19.40
CA ASN A 45 14.49 18.40 19.00
C ASN A 45 13.99 16.98 18.63
N LEU A 46 14.38 15.97 19.41
CA LEU A 46 14.00 14.56 19.21
C LEU A 46 12.63 14.22 19.82
N GLU A 47 11.85 15.20 20.28
CA GLU A 47 10.52 15.00 20.88
C GLU A 47 9.57 14.20 19.98
N PHE A 48 9.71 14.33 18.65
CA PHE A 48 8.92 13.55 17.69
C PHE A 48 9.18 12.04 17.76
N LEU A 49 10.41 11.61 18.11
CA LEU A 49 10.75 10.19 18.25
C LEU A 49 10.14 9.57 19.51
N TYR A 50 9.88 10.38 20.54
CA TYR A 50 9.25 9.91 21.77
C TYR A 50 7.72 9.87 21.67
N ASN A 51 7.13 10.47 20.64
CA ASN A 51 5.68 10.47 20.45
C ASN A 51 5.19 9.10 19.94
N LYS A 52 4.58 8.32 20.83
CA LYS A 52 3.95 7.02 20.52
C LYS A 52 2.89 7.07 19.41
N GLN A 53 2.21 8.20 19.23
CA GLN A 53 1.19 8.33 18.19
C GLN A 53 1.81 8.36 16.79
N ILE A 54 2.99 8.96 16.64
CA ILE A 54 3.71 8.98 15.35
C ILE A 54 4.11 7.55 14.96
N TRP A 55 4.65 6.78 15.90
CA TRP A 55 4.98 5.37 15.66
C TRP A 55 3.75 4.52 15.33
N GLY A 56 2.62 4.76 16.01
CA GLY A 56 1.34 4.14 15.69
C GLY A 56 0.88 4.47 14.26
N ALA A 57 0.97 5.73 13.85
CA ALA A 57 0.61 6.17 12.50
C ALA A 57 1.52 5.56 11.42
N VAL A 58 2.84 5.50 11.68
CA VAL A 58 3.80 4.86 10.77
C VAL A 58 3.52 3.36 10.63
N ALA A 59 3.24 2.68 11.75
CA ALA A 59 2.89 1.25 11.73
C ALA A 59 1.59 0.99 10.95
N LEU A 60 0.55 1.81 11.15
CA LEU A 60 -0.69 1.72 10.38
C LEU A 60 -0.46 1.94 8.90
N PHE A 61 0.30 2.98 8.53
CA PHE A 61 0.64 3.25 7.13
C PHE A 61 1.36 2.06 6.49
N PHE A 62 2.32 1.47 7.19
CA PHE A 62 3.03 0.28 6.72
C PHE A 62 2.07 -0.91 6.51
N CYS A 63 1.17 -1.17 7.46
CA CYS A 63 0.15 -2.21 7.32
C CYS A 63 -0.73 -1.97 6.08
N PHE A 64 -1.20 -0.75 5.84
CA PHE A 64 -2.02 -0.44 4.66
C PHE A 64 -1.26 -0.64 3.36
N ALA A 65 0.00 -0.20 3.30
CA ALA A 65 0.85 -0.42 2.13
C ALA A 65 1.02 -1.91 1.84
N MET A 66 1.30 -2.72 2.86
CA MET A 66 1.52 -4.16 2.69
C MET A 66 0.24 -4.93 2.32
N ILE A 67 -0.88 -4.63 2.97
CA ILE A 67 -2.17 -5.31 2.71
C ILE A 67 -2.74 -4.94 1.33
N SER A 68 -2.49 -3.72 0.83
CA SER A 68 -3.02 -3.26 -0.47
C SER A 68 -2.42 -3.96 -1.70
N GLY A 69 -1.33 -4.73 -1.55
CA GLY A 69 -0.68 -5.45 -2.64
C GLY A 69 0.56 -4.78 -3.23
N GLN A 70 1.23 -3.87 -2.51
CA GLN A 70 2.45 -3.21 -3.02
C GLN A 70 3.57 -4.20 -3.38
N MET A 71 3.71 -5.31 -2.64
CA MET A 71 4.68 -6.36 -3.00
C MET A 71 4.35 -7.03 -4.33
N TRP A 72 3.07 -7.12 -4.69
CA TRP A 72 2.68 -7.67 -5.97
C TRP A 72 3.12 -6.78 -7.13
N ASN A 73 2.92 -5.47 -6.98
CA ASN A 73 3.41 -4.48 -7.93
C ASN A 73 4.93 -4.56 -8.08
N HIS A 74 5.66 -4.70 -6.98
CA HIS A 74 7.13 -4.78 -7.01
C HIS A 74 7.64 -6.03 -7.76
N ILE A 75 6.99 -7.18 -7.60
CA ILE A 75 7.43 -8.43 -8.24
C ILE A 75 7.08 -8.46 -9.73
N ARG A 76 5.87 -8.03 -10.11
CA ARG A 76 5.37 -8.18 -11.50
C ARG A 76 5.46 -6.93 -12.35
N GLY A 77 5.63 -5.75 -11.76
CA GLY A 77 5.71 -4.47 -12.48
C GLY A 77 4.51 -4.23 -13.41
N PRO A 78 3.26 -4.30 -12.93
CA PRO A 78 2.10 -4.04 -13.77
C PRO A 78 2.07 -2.57 -14.25
N PRO A 79 1.37 -2.27 -15.36
CA PRO A 79 1.21 -0.89 -15.82
C PRO A 79 0.43 -0.06 -14.79
N LEU A 80 0.69 1.26 -14.77
CA LEU A 80 -0.01 2.21 -13.89
C LEU A 80 -1.52 2.26 -14.18
N VAL A 81 -1.87 2.36 -15.45
CA VAL A 81 -3.24 2.42 -15.96
C VAL A 81 -3.35 1.63 -17.26
N HIS A 82 -4.54 1.13 -17.57
CA HIS A 82 -4.80 0.45 -18.83
C HIS A 82 -5.78 1.30 -19.67
N LYS A 83 -5.59 1.34 -21.00
CA LYS A 83 -6.59 1.94 -21.89
C LYS A 83 -7.74 0.95 -22.08
N SER A 84 -8.96 1.40 -21.82
CA SER A 84 -10.19 0.66 -22.08
C SER A 84 -10.41 0.47 -23.59
N LYS A 85 -11.12 -0.60 -23.97
CA LYS A 85 -11.49 -0.89 -25.37
C LYS A 85 -12.22 0.26 -26.08
N ASN A 86 -12.87 1.14 -25.33
CA ASN A 86 -13.60 2.31 -25.85
C ASN A 86 -12.73 3.59 -25.90
N GLY A 87 -11.41 3.50 -25.73
CA GLY A 87 -10.50 4.64 -25.77
C GLY A 87 -10.37 5.44 -24.46
N GLY A 88 -11.18 5.12 -23.44
CA GLY A 88 -11.06 5.70 -22.09
C GLY A 88 -9.94 5.10 -21.24
N VAL A 89 -9.63 5.69 -20.08
CA VAL A 89 -8.65 5.14 -19.11
C VAL A 89 -9.38 4.25 -18.10
N ALA A 90 -8.98 2.98 -18.00
CA ALA A 90 -9.47 2.04 -16.99
C ALA A 90 -8.52 2.02 -15.79
N TYR A 91 -9.06 2.35 -14.62
CA TYR A 91 -8.35 2.38 -13.34
C TYR A 91 -8.41 1.06 -12.57
N ILE A 92 -9.28 0.12 -13.00
CA ILE A 92 -9.45 -1.20 -12.40
C ILE A 92 -9.30 -2.26 -13.49
N HIS A 93 -8.51 -3.29 -13.21
CA HIS A 93 -8.27 -4.43 -14.07
C HIS A 93 -9.47 -5.38 -14.04
N GLY A 94 -9.99 -5.73 -15.21
CA GLY A 94 -11.19 -6.57 -15.35
C GLY A 94 -11.01 -8.06 -15.03
N SER A 95 -9.87 -8.46 -14.47
CA SER A 95 -9.59 -9.85 -14.08
C SER A 95 -9.09 -9.90 -12.65
N SER A 96 -9.55 -10.86 -11.87
CA SER A 96 -9.15 -11.10 -10.48
C SER A 96 -7.67 -11.46 -10.31
N GLN A 97 -7.01 -11.96 -11.35
CA GLN A 97 -5.60 -12.35 -11.30
C GLN A 97 -4.64 -11.17 -11.57
N GLY A 98 -5.13 -10.09 -12.17
CA GLY A 98 -4.35 -8.90 -12.51
C GLY A 98 -4.64 -7.73 -11.57
N GLN A 99 -3.69 -6.82 -11.43
CA GLN A 99 -3.83 -5.61 -10.63
C GLN A 99 -3.04 -4.47 -11.27
N LEU A 100 -3.62 -3.28 -11.32
CA LEU A 100 -2.92 -2.05 -11.71
C LEU A 100 -2.31 -1.36 -10.49
N VAL A 101 -1.26 -0.57 -10.71
CA VAL A 101 -0.63 0.18 -9.60
C VAL A 101 -1.62 1.16 -8.98
N VAL A 102 -2.45 1.83 -9.80
CA VAL A 102 -3.47 2.75 -9.28
C VAL A 102 -4.53 2.03 -8.42
N GLU A 103 -4.87 0.77 -8.72
CA GLU A 103 -5.78 -0.01 -7.87
C GLU A 103 -5.22 -0.17 -6.46
N THR A 104 -3.92 -0.45 -6.30
CA THR A 104 -3.33 -0.61 -4.96
C THR A 104 -3.51 0.65 -4.12
N TYR A 105 -3.35 1.86 -4.70
CA TYR A 105 -3.54 3.11 -3.98
C TYR A 105 -5.01 3.36 -3.61
N ILE A 106 -5.94 3.02 -4.51
CA ILE A 106 -7.37 3.09 -4.22
C ILE A 106 -7.72 2.16 -3.04
N ILE A 107 -7.28 0.90 -3.09
CA ILE A 107 -7.55 -0.07 -2.02
C ILE A 107 -6.88 0.34 -0.70
N MET A 108 -5.66 0.86 -0.75
CA MET A 108 -4.96 1.40 0.43
C MET A 108 -5.76 2.53 1.09
N PHE A 109 -6.27 3.48 0.29
CA PHE A 109 -7.07 4.59 0.78
C PHE A 109 -8.41 4.12 1.37
N LEU A 110 -9.12 3.21 0.70
CA LEU A 110 -10.39 2.66 1.21
C LEU A 110 -10.20 1.97 2.56
N ASN A 111 -9.15 1.15 2.72
CA ASN A 111 -8.84 0.50 4.00
C ASN A 111 -8.47 1.51 5.09
N ALA A 112 -7.68 2.53 4.76
CA ALA A 112 -7.30 3.57 5.71
C ALA A 112 -8.53 4.33 6.24
N MET A 113 -9.47 4.66 5.35
CA MET A 113 -10.74 5.29 5.73
C MET A 113 -11.53 4.38 6.66
N ILE A 114 -11.75 3.11 6.31
CA ILE A 114 -12.49 2.16 7.18
C ILE A 114 -11.87 2.08 8.58
N VAL A 115 -10.54 1.96 8.68
CA VAL A 115 -9.85 1.91 9.97
C VAL A 115 -9.99 3.23 10.74
N LEU A 116 -9.91 4.37 10.07
CA LEU A 116 -10.15 5.67 10.71
C LEU A 116 -11.57 5.76 11.27
N GLY A 117 -12.57 5.26 10.54
CA GLY A 117 -13.95 5.14 11.03
C GLY A 117 -14.07 4.26 12.29
N MET A 118 -13.35 3.14 12.33
CA MET A 118 -13.29 2.26 13.50
C MET A 118 -12.58 2.88 14.71
N VAL A 119 -11.51 3.66 14.48
CA VAL A 119 -10.82 4.42 15.53
C VAL A 119 -11.75 5.47 16.13
N LEU A 120 -12.44 6.25 15.30
CA LEU A 120 -13.43 7.25 15.76
C LEU A 120 -14.55 6.62 16.57
N LEU A 121 -15.05 5.45 16.17
CA LEU A 121 -16.06 4.72 16.94
C LEU A 121 -15.54 4.29 18.31
N THR A 122 -14.29 3.83 18.39
CA THR A 122 -13.69 3.39 19.65
C THR A 122 -13.42 4.57 20.58
N GLU A 123 -12.89 5.67 20.06
CA GLU A 123 -12.65 6.90 20.82
C GLU A 123 -13.96 7.58 21.26
N SER A 124 -15.05 7.40 20.52
CA SER A 124 -16.35 7.94 20.93
C SER A 124 -16.85 7.41 22.28
N GLY A 125 -16.46 6.17 22.63
CA GLY A 125 -16.86 5.53 23.88
C GLY A 125 -16.07 5.97 25.11
N THR A 126 -14.88 6.54 24.92
CA THR A 126 -14.04 7.05 26.02
C THR A 126 -14.19 8.56 26.24
N GLN A 127 -14.97 9.23 25.39
CA GLN A 127 -15.15 10.68 25.42
C GLN A 127 -16.04 11.13 26.61
N SER A 128 -15.61 12.16 27.35
CA SER A 128 -16.36 12.71 28.47
C SER A 128 -17.57 13.55 28.03
N ASP A 129 -17.40 14.32 26.95
CA ASP A 129 -18.45 15.15 26.36
C ASP A 129 -19.43 14.30 25.53
N GLN A 130 -20.65 14.09 26.03
CA GLN A 130 -21.68 13.29 25.33
C GLN A 130 -21.99 13.79 23.91
N LYS A 131 -22.02 15.12 23.70
CA LYS A 131 -22.26 15.71 22.36
C LYS A 131 -21.13 15.36 21.39
N ARG A 132 -19.87 15.46 21.82
CA ARG A 132 -18.70 15.16 20.98
C ARG A 132 -18.60 13.67 20.71
N GLY A 133 -18.81 12.83 21.72
CA GLY A 133 -18.85 11.37 21.57
C GLY A 133 -19.93 10.95 20.56
N ARG A 134 -21.14 11.51 20.66
CA ARG A 134 -22.21 11.22 19.69
C ARG A 134 -21.86 11.62 18.26
N ILE A 135 -21.25 12.79 18.05
CA ILE A 135 -20.82 13.24 16.72
C ILE A 135 -19.72 12.31 16.17
N MET A 136 -18.73 11.96 16.99
CA MET A 136 -17.66 11.04 16.61
C MET A 136 -18.20 9.64 16.26
N ALA A 137 -19.17 9.13 17.03
CA ALA A 137 -19.80 7.84 16.78
C ALA A 137 -20.57 7.84 15.46
N ILE A 138 -21.40 8.87 15.21
CA ILE A 138 -22.17 8.99 13.96
C ILE A 138 -21.22 9.14 12.76
N ALA A 139 -20.20 9.99 12.88
CA ALA A 139 -19.20 10.17 11.84
C ALA A 139 -18.43 8.87 11.54
N GLY A 140 -17.98 8.17 12.58
CA GLY A 140 -17.27 6.89 12.45
C GLY A 140 -18.14 5.81 11.81
N LEU A 141 -19.41 5.69 12.22
CA LEU A 141 -20.36 4.73 11.65
C LEU A 141 -20.62 5.02 10.17
N LEU A 142 -20.90 6.28 9.82
CA LEU A 142 -21.11 6.69 8.43
C LEU A 142 -19.90 6.32 7.57
N LEU A 143 -18.71 6.65 8.06
CA LEU A 143 -17.46 6.41 7.35
C LEU A 143 -17.25 4.91 7.12
N VAL A 144 -17.40 4.06 8.14
CA VAL A 144 -17.29 2.60 7.99
C VAL A 144 -18.30 2.08 6.96
N VAL A 145 -19.58 2.45 7.08
CA VAL A 145 -20.65 1.98 6.19
C VAL A 145 -20.40 2.38 4.73
N VAL A 146 -20.06 3.64 4.48
CA VAL A 146 -19.87 4.17 3.13
C VAL A 146 -18.63 3.57 2.47
N PHE A 147 -17.47 3.60 3.15
CA PHE A 147 -16.23 3.13 2.56
C PHE A 147 -16.16 1.61 2.45
N PHE A 148 -16.77 0.87 3.38
CA PHE A 148 -16.94 -0.58 3.25
C PHE A 148 -17.84 -0.94 2.06
N SER A 149 -18.89 -0.16 1.81
CA SER A 149 -19.74 -0.34 0.61
C SER A 149 -18.96 -0.13 -0.68
N PHE A 150 -18.11 0.91 -0.73
CA PHE A 150 -17.25 1.15 -1.89
C PHE A 150 -16.24 0.02 -2.10
N LEU A 151 -15.62 -0.48 -1.03
CA LEU A 151 -14.70 -1.62 -1.11
C LEU A 151 -15.42 -2.85 -1.70
N LEU A 152 -16.63 -3.15 -1.23
CA LEU A 152 -17.43 -4.26 -1.73
C LEU A 152 -17.83 -4.09 -3.20
N SER A 153 -18.19 -2.87 -3.62
CA SER A 153 -18.52 -2.56 -5.03
C SER A 153 -17.30 -2.75 -5.94
N VAL A 154 -16.11 -2.28 -5.54
CA VAL A 154 -14.85 -2.52 -6.27
C VAL A 154 -14.54 -4.02 -6.34
N PHE A 155 -14.70 -4.74 -5.24
CA PHE A 155 -14.48 -6.18 -5.20
C PHE A 155 -15.42 -6.92 -6.16
N ARG A 156 -16.70 -6.57 -6.17
CA ARG A 156 -17.71 -7.15 -7.06
C ARG A 156 -17.43 -6.86 -8.54
N SER A 157 -16.98 -5.65 -8.86
CA SER A 157 -16.57 -5.30 -10.23
C SER A 157 -15.50 -6.25 -10.76
N LYS A 158 -14.60 -6.72 -9.89
CA LYS A 158 -13.53 -7.65 -10.23
C LYS A 158 -13.97 -9.12 -10.19
N ALA A 159 -14.80 -9.49 -9.21
CA ALA A 159 -15.36 -10.82 -9.03
C ALA A 159 -16.81 -10.88 -9.51
N GLN A 160 -17.02 -11.03 -10.82
CA GLN A 160 -18.35 -11.01 -11.46
C GLN A 160 -19.36 -12.03 -10.88
N GLY A 161 -18.89 -13.10 -10.23
CA GLY A 161 -19.74 -14.08 -9.56
C GLY A 161 -20.21 -13.69 -8.16
N TYR A 162 -19.83 -12.53 -7.62
CA TYR A 162 -20.19 -12.14 -6.25
C TYR A 162 -21.60 -11.50 -6.19
N PRO A 163 -22.57 -12.12 -5.48
CA PRO A 163 -23.98 -11.70 -5.55
C PRO A 163 -24.36 -10.61 -4.54
N TYR A 164 -23.54 -10.37 -3.52
CA TYR A 164 -23.89 -9.48 -2.40
C TYR A 164 -23.43 -8.04 -2.65
N SER A 165 -24.28 -7.09 -2.24
CA SER A 165 -24.00 -5.66 -2.23
C SER A 165 -24.52 -5.09 -0.91
N PHE A 166 -23.79 -4.16 -0.29
CA PHE A 166 -24.24 -3.53 0.95
C PHE A 166 -25.14 -2.32 0.65
N LEU A 167 -24.54 -1.17 0.30
CA LEU A 167 -25.29 0.06 0.02
C LEU A 167 -25.23 0.48 -1.46
N PHE A 168 -24.09 0.26 -2.10
CA PHE A 168 -23.87 0.57 -3.51
C PHE A 168 -23.65 -0.72 -4.30
N LYS A 169 -24.10 -0.71 -5.58
CA LYS A 169 -23.94 -1.84 -6.49
C LYS A 169 -22.57 -1.93 -7.12
#